data_AF-A0A3N5TDV2-F1
#
_entry.id   AF-A0A3N5TDV2-F1
#
_cell.length_a   1.000
_cell.length_b   1.000
_cell.length_c   1.000
_cell.angle_alpha   90.00
_cell.angle_beta   90.00
_cell.angle_gamma   90.00
#
_symmetry.space_group_name_H-M   'P 1'
#
loop_
_entity.id
_entity.type
_entity.pdbx_description
1 polymer ?
#
loop_
_entity_poly.entity_id
_entity_poly.type
_entity_poly.pdbx_seq_one_letter_code
_entity_poly.pdbx_strand_id
1 'polypeptide(L)'
;MTKRLLFIVLLIVLFTGSLNAEEAAPAAPATGAEPGFTFAFGFALGYSAFSETETYQKLSLRPDFGFGKFGIGLAMDINYRFVDSELEVRSEDWVPDDEHSFFDLYLPMFRYIRYGKKHEPIFVKIGAVEDMTLGNGFIMNNYANTLFLPETRISGLEFDMDGALFGFPLLGFETVVGNLAALDVVGARFYVRPLVFIKDLPILPNLQIGVTYAMDQDPFMYVYDGWAATQGVADAGSAYADAFGIDLKLPILTEAPVTFAL
;
A
#
# COMPACT_ATOMS: atom_id res chain seq x y z
N MET A 1 15.21 34.80 -13.22
CA MET A 1 15.03 34.08 -14.50
C MET A 1 15.80 32.75 -14.56
N THR A 2 16.94 32.61 -13.87
CA THR A 2 17.85 31.45 -13.93
C THR A 2 17.38 30.19 -13.19
N LYS A 3 16.59 30.30 -12.11
CA LYS A 3 16.10 29.13 -11.35
C LYS A 3 14.94 28.38 -12.02
N ARG A 4 14.08 29.10 -12.75
CA ARG A 4 12.95 28.52 -13.51
C ARG A 4 13.42 27.73 -14.74
N LEU A 5 14.47 28.22 -15.41
CA LEU A 5 15.09 27.51 -16.53
C LEU A 5 15.82 26.23 -16.08
N LEU A 6 16.45 26.26 -14.90
CA LEU A 6 17.11 25.08 -14.32
C LEU A 6 16.11 23.96 -13.99
N PHE A 7 14.91 24.33 -13.51
CA PHE A 7 13.84 23.39 -13.20
C PHE A 7 13.24 22.75 -14.46
N ILE A 8 13.03 23.54 -15.52
CA ILE A 8 12.53 23.06 -16.82
C ILE A 8 13.57 22.16 -17.51
N VAL A 9 14.86 22.50 -17.42
CA VAL A 9 15.94 21.66 -17.96
C VAL A 9 16.07 20.35 -17.16
N LEU A 10 15.90 20.36 -15.84
CA LEU A 10 15.89 19.15 -15.02
C LEU A 10 14.68 18.25 -15.38
N LEU A 11 13.52 18.83 -15.66
CA LEU A 11 12.31 18.12 -16.08
C LEU A 11 12.46 17.48 -17.48
N ILE A 12 13.16 18.14 -18.40
CA ILE A 12 13.44 17.63 -19.77
C ILE A 12 14.53 16.55 -19.77
N VAL A 13 15.53 16.65 -18.88
CA VAL A 13 16.54 15.59 -18.71
C VAL A 13 15.95 14.33 -18.08
N LEU A 14 14.93 14.46 -17.23
CA LEU A 14 14.15 13.31 -16.73
C LEU A 14 13.24 12.68 -17.80
N PHE A 15 12.86 13.43 -18.84
CA PHE A 15 12.00 12.94 -19.94
C PHE A 15 12.77 12.33 -21.13
N THR A 16 14.09 12.54 -21.22
CA THR A 16 14.91 12.07 -22.36
C THR A 16 15.73 10.81 -22.07
N GLY A 17 15.71 10.31 -20.82
CA GLY A 17 16.25 9.01 -20.47
C GLY A 17 15.19 7.91 -20.53
N SER A 18 15.18 7.13 -21.63
CA SER A 18 14.44 5.86 -21.81
C SER A 18 13.07 5.93 -22.50
N LEU A 19 13.05 6.47 -23.73
CA LEU A 19 12.09 6.04 -24.75
C LEU A 19 12.72 4.90 -25.57
N ASN A 20 12.82 3.71 -24.97
CA ASN A 20 12.96 2.43 -25.66
C ASN A 20 12.22 1.39 -24.82
N ALA A 21 10.90 1.39 -24.91
CA ALA A 21 10.10 0.24 -24.52
C ALA A 21 9.96 -0.65 -25.76
N GLU A 22 10.98 -1.49 -25.99
CA GLU A 22 10.78 -2.71 -26.75
C GLU A 22 10.15 -3.71 -25.76
N GLU A 23 8.96 -4.19 -26.07
CA GLU A 23 8.29 -5.25 -25.30
C GLU A 23 9.05 -6.56 -25.52
N ALA A 24 10.15 -6.71 -24.78
CA ALA A 24 10.87 -7.97 -24.68
C ALA A 24 10.11 -8.88 -23.72
N ALA A 25 9.69 -10.05 -24.21
CA ALA A 25 9.20 -11.14 -23.38
C ALA A 25 10.14 -11.34 -22.17
N PRO A 26 9.62 -11.53 -20.94
CA PRO A 26 10.46 -11.66 -19.76
C PRO A 26 11.32 -12.93 -19.91
N ALA A 27 12.63 -12.75 -20.05
CA ALA A 27 13.57 -13.85 -19.94
C ALA A 27 13.45 -14.44 -18.53
N ALA A 28 13.29 -15.76 -18.46
CA ALA A 28 13.20 -16.51 -17.21
C ALA A 28 14.34 -16.10 -16.25
N PRO A 29 14.07 -15.89 -14.95
CA PRO A 29 15.11 -15.46 -14.03
C PRO A 29 16.16 -16.58 -13.91
N ALA A 30 17.39 -16.27 -14.33
CA ALA A 30 18.55 -17.04 -13.94
C ALA A 30 18.68 -16.98 -12.41
N THR A 31 18.76 -18.14 -11.79
CA THR A 31 19.12 -18.32 -10.37
C THR A 31 20.33 -17.44 -10.02
N GLY A 32 20.13 -16.47 -9.12
CA GLY A 32 21.20 -15.63 -8.57
C GLY A 32 21.20 -14.15 -9.00
N ALA A 33 20.13 -13.62 -9.60
CA ALA A 33 20.06 -12.19 -9.91
C ALA A 33 20.09 -11.33 -8.61
N GLU A 34 21.11 -10.49 -8.50
CA GLU A 34 21.20 -9.40 -7.51
C GLU A 34 19.85 -8.67 -7.39
N PRO A 35 19.46 -8.16 -6.20
CA PRO A 35 18.19 -7.50 -6.02
C PRO A 35 18.15 -6.20 -6.86
N GLY A 36 17.70 -6.32 -8.10
CA GLY A 36 17.74 -5.27 -9.09
C GLY A 36 16.82 -4.10 -8.74
N PHE A 37 17.11 -2.95 -9.32
CA PHE A 37 16.19 -1.82 -9.34
C PHE A 37 14.97 -2.17 -10.19
N THR A 38 13.77 -1.91 -9.66
CA THR A 38 12.51 -2.03 -10.41
C THR A 38 11.78 -0.69 -10.42
N PHE A 39 11.11 -0.38 -11.53
CA PHE A 39 10.32 0.83 -11.67
C PHE A 39 9.00 0.53 -12.36
N ALA A 40 7.91 1.05 -11.79
CA ALA A 40 6.62 1.12 -12.44
C ALA A 40 6.06 2.55 -12.33
N PHE A 41 5.20 2.94 -13.26
CA PHE A 41 4.66 4.28 -13.32
C PHE A 41 3.21 4.27 -13.77
N GLY A 42 2.34 4.84 -12.94
CA GLY A 42 0.98 5.18 -13.32
C GLY A 42 0.81 6.68 -13.45
N PHE A 43 -0.11 7.11 -14.32
CA PHE A 43 -0.58 8.49 -14.35
C PHE A 43 -2.10 8.54 -14.61
N ALA A 44 -2.74 9.62 -14.20
CA ALA A 44 -4.13 9.91 -14.49
C ALA A 44 -4.34 11.42 -14.69
N LEU A 45 -5.35 11.77 -15.48
CA LEU A 45 -5.80 13.14 -15.66
C LEU A 45 -7.16 13.32 -15.00
N GLY A 46 -7.40 14.51 -14.45
CA GLY A 46 -8.67 14.87 -13.83
C GLY A 46 -8.75 16.37 -13.56
N TYR A 47 -9.58 16.74 -12.60
CA TYR A 47 -9.67 18.11 -12.09
C TYR A 47 -9.84 18.08 -10.56
N SER A 48 -9.56 19.22 -9.92
CA SER A 48 -9.78 19.44 -8.49
C SER A 48 -10.43 20.82 -8.33
N ALA A 49 -11.45 20.90 -7.47
CA ALA A 49 -12.08 22.16 -7.09
C ALA A 49 -11.73 22.47 -5.63
N PHE A 50 -11.10 23.60 -5.37
CA PHE A 50 -10.67 24.04 -4.02
C PHE A 50 -11.64 25.06 -3.42
N SER A 51 -12.40 25.76 -4.26
CA SER A 51 -13.52 26.61 -3.88
C SER A 51 -14.55 26.65 -5.01
N GLU A 52 -15.69 27.33 -4.79
CA GLU A 52 -16.74 27.49 -5.82
C GLU A 52 -16.21 28.11 -7.12
N THR A 53 -15.14 28.91 -7.05
CA THR A 53 -14.57 29.63 -8.20
C THR A 53 -13.20 29.12 -8.61
N GLU A 54 -12.58 28.22 -7.84
CA GLU A 54 -11.20 27.80 -8.03
C GLU A 54 -11.13 26.33 -8.43
N THR A 55 -11.04 26.10 -9.74
CA THR A 55 -10.86 24.76 -10.33
C THR A 55 -9.52 24.69 -11.06
N TYR A 56 -8.80 23.58 -10.85
CA TYR A 56 -7.56 23.25 -11.52
C TYR A 56 -7.71 21.94 -12.31
N GLN A 57 -7.00 21.82 -13.42
CA GLN A 57 -6.72 20.52 -14.04
C GLN A 57 -5.74 19.76 -13.14
N LYS A 58 -5.85 18.45 -13.08
CA LYS A 58 -5.02 17.59 -12.24
C LYS A 58 -4.28 16.56 -13.09
N LEU A 59 -2.97 16.50 -12.93
CA LEU A 59 -2.13 15.40 -13.39
C LEU A 59 -1.67 14.60 -12.16
N SER A 60 -2.23 13.42 -11.98
CA SER A 60 -1.83 12.48 -10.93
C SER A 60 -0.72 11.58 -11.42
N LEU A 61 0.36 11.48 -10.65
CA LEU A 61 1.54 10.67 -10.92
C LEU A 61 1.72 9.64 -9.81
N ARG A 62 2.01 8.39 -10.18
CA ARG A 62 2.15 7.25 -9.26
C ARG A 62 3.41 6.44 -9.61
N PRO A 63 4.62 6.99 -9.39
CA PRO A 63 5.83 6.20 -9.55
C PRO A 63 5.98 5.20 -8.39
N ASP A 64 6.47 4.01 -8.72
CA ASP A 64 6.73 2.92 -7.79
C ASP A 64 8.15 2.40 -8.02
N PHE A 65 8.98 2.48 -6.98
CA PHE A 65 10.38 2.12 -7.02
C PHE A 65 10.64 0.90 -6.15
N GLY A 66 11.41 -0.06 -6.66
CA GLY A 66 11.93 -1.18 -5.88
C GLY A 66 13.45 -1.20 -5.89
N PHE A 67 14.04 -1.42 -4.73
CA PHE A 67 15.48 -1.57 -4.54
C PHE A 67 15.70 -2.84 -3.72
N GLY A 68 15.78 -3.97 -4.43
CA GLY A 68 15.78 -5.28 -3.81
C GLY A 68 14.55 -5.56 -2.97
N LYS A 69 14.72 -5.66 -1.65
CA LYS A 69 13.59 -5.88 -0.72
C LYS A 69 12.83 -4.59 -0.39
N PHE A 70 13.43 -3.41 -0.61
CA PHE A 70 12.75 -2.15 -0.34
C PHE A 70 11.81 -1.78 -1.49
N GLY A 71 10.65 -1.23 -1.16
CA GLY A 71 9.71 -0.65 -2.11
C GLY A 71 9.22 0.71 -1.62
N ILE A 72 9.13 1.69 -2.52
CA ILE A 72 8.61 3.03 -2.23
C ILE A 72 7.62 3.38 -3.34
N GLY A 73 6.35 3.53 -2.97
CA GLY A 73 5.33 4.06 -3.86
C GLY A 73 5.04 5.51 -3.52
N LEU A 74 5.00 6.38 -4.53
CA LEU A 74 4.60 7.78 -4.36
C LEU A 74 3.24 8.05 -5.00
N ALA A 75 2.56 9.07 -4.49
CA ALA A 75 1.33 9.61 -5.04
C ALA A 75 1.39 11.14 -5.04
N MET A 76 1.67 11.71 -6.20
CA MET A 76 1.76 13.16 -6.39
C MET A 76 0.64 13.62 -7.32
N ASP A 77 -0.03 14.71 -6.96
CA ASP A 77 -1.03 15.33 -7.80
C ASP A 77 -0.57 16.75 -8.13
N ILE A 78 -0.47 17.05 -9.42
CA ILE A 78 -0.08 18.38 -9.91
C ILE A 78 -1.36 19.08 -10.34
N ASN A 79 -1.81 20.05 -9.55
CA ASN A 79 -2.95 20.90 -9.91
C ASN A 79 -2.45 22.12 -10.69
N TYR A 80 -2.91 22.28 -11.93
CA TYR A 80 -2.49 23.36 -12.84
C TYR A 80 -3.66 23.97 -13.61
N ARG A 81 -3.51 25.22 -14.03
CA ARG A 81 -4.48 25.93 -14.88
C ARG A 81 -3.75 26.84 -15.87
N PHE A 82 -4.49 27.36 -16.83
CA PHE A 82 -4.00 28.38 -17.74
C PHE A 82 -4.71 29.71 -17.46
N VAL A 83 -3.95 30.74 -17.09
CA VAL A 83 -4.45 32.11 -16.89
C VAL A 83 -3.69 33.01 -17.85
N ASP A 84 -4.41 33.76 -18.68
CA ASP A 84 -3.81 34.64 -19.71
C ASP A 84 -2.78 33.94 -20.61
N SER A 85 -3.01 32.66 -20.93
CA SER A 85 -2.11 31.77 -21.69
C SER A 85 -0.81 31.37 -20.97
N GLU A 86 -0.67 31.70 -19.69
CA GLU A 86 0.43 31.23 -18.84
C GLU A 86 0.01 30.01 -18.02
N LEU A 87 0.91 29.04 -17.91
CA LEU A 87 0.73 27.87 -17.05
C LEU A 87 0.96 28.27 -15.58
N GLU A 88 -0.06 28.10 -14.77
CA GLU A 88 -0.01 28.29 -13.33
C GLU A 88 -0.15 26.94 -12.63
N VAL A 89 0.83 26.58 -11.80
CA VAL A 89 0.75 25.41 -10.90
C VAL A 89 0.40 25.93 -9.52
N ARG A 90 -0.55 25.28 -8.85
CA ARG A 90 -1.00 25.65 -7.50
C ARG A 90 0.18 25.60 -6.52
N SER A 91 0.57 26.73 -5.95
CA SER A 91 1.75 26.83 -5.08
C SER A 91 1.55 26.16 -3.72
N GLU A 92 0.32 26.18 -3.23
CA GLU A 92 -0.13 25.66 -1.94
C GLU A 92 0.14 24.15 -1.82
N ASP A 93 0.16 23.44 -2.95
CA ASP A 93 0.45 22.00 -2.99
C ASP A 93 1.95 21.68 -2.79
N TRP A 94 2.85 22.67 -2.89
CA TRP A 94 4.30 22.44 -3.00
C TRP A 94 5.17 23.33 -2.11
N VAL A 95 4.65 24.46 -1.62
CA VAL A 95 5.41 25.45 -0.87
C VAL A 95 4.85 25.56 0.54
N PRO A 96 5.62 25.22 1.59
CA PRO A 96 5.17 25.39 2.96
C PRO A 96 4.85 26.86 3.28
N ASP A 97 3.81 27.07 4.06
CA ASP A 97 3.35 28.38 4.52
C ASP A 97 2.93 28.32 6.01
N ASP A 98 2.20 29.33 6.49
CA ASP A 98 1.73 29.40 7.88
C ASP A 98 0.63 28.37 8.19
N GLU A 99 -0.03 27.81 7.17
CA GLU A 99 -1.12 26.84 7.29
C GLU A 99 -0.66 25.39 7.04
N HIS A 100 0.36 25.19 6.20
CA HIS A 100 0.85 23.88 5.76
C HIS A 100 2.35 23.75 6.03
N SER A 101 2.72 22.86 6.94
CA SER A 101 4.13 22.59 7.23
C SER A 101 4.78 21.73 6.13
N PHE A 102 6.11 21.62 6.18
CA PHE A 102 6.87 20.69 5.33
C PHE A 102 6.31 19.25 5.40
N PHE A 103 5.96 18.78 6.60
CA PHE A 103 5.48 17.42 6.75
C PHE A 103 4.07 17.23 6.22
N ASP A 104 3.21 18.25 6.37
CA ASP A 104 1.83 18.22 5.86
C ASP A 104 1.81 18.11 4.34
N LEU A 105 2.74 18.77 3.64
CA LEU A 105 2.83 18.72 2.19
C LEU A 105 3.47 17.43 1.66
N TYR A 106 4.58 16.99 2.26
CA TYR A 106 5.41 15.95 1.64
C TYR A 106 5.20 14.54 2.19
N LEU A 107 4.73 14.37 3.44
CA LEU A 107 4.42 13.03 3.94
C LEU A 107 3.28 12.35 3.16
N PRO A 108 2.18 13.03 2.80
CA PRO A 108 1.10 12.42 2.01
C PRO A 108 1.52 11.98 0.61
N MET A 109 2.66 12.47 0.09
CA MET A 109 3.21 12.02 -1.18
C MET A 109 3.71 10.57 -1.12
N PHE A 110 4.02 10.04 0.06
CA PHE A 110 4.38 8.63 0.21
C PHE A 110 3.10 7.80 0.27
N ARG A 111 2.82 7.07 -0.82
CA ARG A 111 1.72 6.10 -0.85
C ARG A 111 2.02 4.93 0.07
N TYR A 112 3.25 4.40 0.00
CA TYR A 112 3.71 3.38 0.92
C TYR A 112 5.24 3.31 0.98
N ILE A 113 5.76 2.75 2.07
CA ILE A 113 7.12 2.25 2.20
C ILE A 113 7.03 0.78 2.60
N ARG A 114 7.78 -0.09 1.91
CA ARG A 114 7.78 -1.54 2.08
C ARG A 114 9.18 -2.10 2.27
N TYR A 115 9.29 -3.14 3.08
CA TYR A 115 10.42 -4.06 3.12
C TYR A 115 9.94 -5.51 2.95
N GLY A 116 10.54 -6.25 2.03
CA GLY A 116 10.16 -7.62 1.67
C GLY A 116 8.93 -7.68 0.76
N LYS A 117 8.45 -8.90 0.53
CA LYS A 117 7.19 -9.20 -0.17
C LYS A 117 6.37 -10.16 0.68
N LYS A 118 5.05 -10.21 0.45
CA LYS A 118 4.19 -11.21 1.11
C LYS A 118 4.76 -12.61 0.95
N HIS A 119 4.70 -13.40 2.01
CA HIS A 119 5.27 -14.75 2.11
C HIS A 119 6.81 -14.84 2.16
N GLU A 120 7.54 -13.72 2.14
CA GLU A 120 8.95 -13.73 2.56
C GLU A 120 9.06 -13.86 4.09
N PRO A 121 10.23 -14.29 4.63
CA PRO A 121 10.39 -14.48 6.08
C PRO A 121 10.13 -13.24 6.95
N ILE A 122 10.22 -12.06 6.35
CA ILE A 122 9.79 -10.80 6.94
C ILE A 122 9.19 -9.91 5.86
N PHE A 123 8.05 -9.32 6.18
CA PHE A 123 7.38 -8.33 5.34
C PHE A 123 6.88 -7.21 6.23
N VAL A 124 7.16 -5.98 5.85
CA VAL A 124 6.64 -4.78 6.50
C VAL A 124 6.18 -3.81 5.42
N LYS A 125 4.98 -3.27 5.53
CA LYS A 125 4.52 -2.16 4.69
C LYS A 125 3.78 -1.14 5.54
N ILE A 126 4.16 0.13 5.42
CA ILE A 126 3.48 1.26 6.05
C ILE A 126 2.90 2.13 4.94
N GLY A 127 1.65 2.57 5.09
CA GLY A 127 0.94 3.42 4.12
C GLY A 127 -0.34 2.78 3.61
N ALA A 128 -0.58 2.83 2.30
CA ALA A 128 -1.77 2.26 1.68
C ALA A 128 -1.82 0.72 1.80
N VAL A 129 -2.92 0.22 2.34
CA VAL A 129 -3.31 -1.19 2.42
C VAL A 129 -4.42 -1.41 1.41
N GLU A 130 -4.20 -2.26 0.40
CA GLU A 130 -5.08 -2.34 -0.78
C GLU A 130 -5.81 -3.68 -0.90
N ASP A 131 -5.24 -4.76 -0.39
CA ASP A 131 -5.71 -6.14 -0.63
C ASP A 131 -5.34 -7.11 0.51
N MET A 132 -5.23 -6.61 1.74
CA MET A 132 -4.70 -7.41 2.85
C MET A 132 -5.64 -8.54 3.25
N THR A 133 -5.08 -9.74 3.40
CA THR A 133 -5.79 -10.96 3.76
C THR A 133 -5.01 -11.71 4.83
N LEU A 134 -5.69 -12.10 5.91
CA LEU A 134 -5.10 -12.93 6.97
C LEU A 134 -5.42 -14.41 6.72
N GLY A 135 -4.39 -15.25 6.76
CA GLY A 135 -4.52 -16.68 6.55
C GLY A 135 -5.12 -17.02 5.19
N ASN A 136 -6.27 -17.67 5.19
CA ASN A 136 -7.05 -18.02 4.00
C ASN A 136 -8.21 -17.03 3.72
N GLY A 137 -8.30 -15.93 4.46
CA GLY A 137 -9.37 -14.95 4.34
C GLY A 137 -10.64 -15.26 5.13
N PHE A 138 -10.66 -16.31 5.96
CA PHE A 138 -11.88 -16.68 6.70
C PHE A 138 -12.38 -15.58 7.65
N ILE A 139 -11.48 -14.90 8.36
CA ILE A 139 -11.82 -13.79 9.26
C ILE A 139 -11.65 -12.43 8.59
N MET A 140 -10.58 -12.23 7.83
CA MET A 140 -10.30 -10.97 7.16
C MET A 140 -9.75 -11.23 5.77
N ASN A 141 -10.47 -10.77 4.76
CA ASN A 141 -10.15 -10.97 3.35
C ASN A 141 -10.26 -9.66 2.58
N ASN A 142 -9.26 -9.38 1.74
CA ASN A 142 -9.22 -8.23 0.86
C ASN A 142 -9.57 -6.90 1.55
N TYR A 143 -9.03 -6.71 2.76
CA TYR A 143 -9.17 -5.46 3.50
C TYR A 143 -8.36 -4.36 2.81
N ALA A 144 -8.97 -3.17 2.69
CA ALA A 144 -8.35 -2.01 2.08
C ALA A 144 -8.69 -0.75 2.88
N ASN A 145 -7.67 0.04 3.23
CA ASN A 145 -7.85 1.37 3.84
C ASN A 145 -7.87 2.50 2.79
N THR A 146 -7.88 2.14 1.51
CA THR A 146 -7.84 3.06 0.37
C THR A 146 -9.21 3.42 -0.20
N LEU A 147 -10.29 2.92 0.42
CA LEU A 147 -11.67 3.15 -0.05
C LEU A 147 -12.10 4.62 -0.02
N PHE A 148 -11.46 5.43 0.83
CA PHE A 148 -11.75 6.86 0.96
C PHE A 148 -10.83 7.75 0.13
N LEU A 149 -10.01 7.16 -0.75
CA LEU A 149 -9.19 7.95 -1.67
C LEU A 149 -10.02 8.49 -2.84
N PRO A 150 -9.67 9.68 -3.36
CA PRO A 150 -8.54 10.53 -2.94
C PRO A 150 -8.80 11.41 -1.72
N GLU A 151 -10.03 11.49 -1.21
CA GLU A 151 -10.47 12.49 -0.24
C GLU A 151 -9.78 12.37 1.12
N THR A 152 -9.65 11.15 1.64
CA THR A 152 -9.02 10.87 2.95
C THR A 152 -7.94 9.82 2.78
N ARG A 153 -6.69 10.20 3.09
CA ARG A 153 -5.55 9.30 3.08
C ARG A 153 -5.35 8.70 4.45
N ILE A 154 -5.55 7.39 4.55
CA ILE A 154 -5.30 6.62 5.77
C ILE A 154 -4.01 5.83 5.60
N SER A 155 -3.12 5.91 6.58
CA SER A 155 -1.89 5.11 6.62
C SER A 155 -2.10 3.92 7.53
N GLY A 156 -1.95 2.72 7.00
CA GLY A 156 -2.01 1.47 7.73
C GLY A 156 -0.65 0.81 7.87
N LEU A 157 -0.64 -0.35 8.51
CA LEU A 157 0.51 -1.23 8.65
C LEU A 157 0.13 -2.63 8.19
N GLU A 158 1.02 -3.26 7.45
CA GLU A 158 1.04 -4.71 7.29
C GLU A 158 2.37 -5.23 7.78
N PHE A 159 2.34 -6.31 8.55
CA PHE A 159 3.53 -6.92 9.12
C PHE A 159 3.38 -8.43 9.15
N ASP A 160 4.29 -9.13 8.47
CA ASP A 160 4.37 -10.59 8.52
C ASP A 160 5.78 -11.01 8.94
N MET A 161 5.86 -12.05 9.75
CA MET A 161 7.12 -12.65 10.18
C MET A 161 6.98 -14.17 10.22
N ASP A 162 7.94 -14.86 9.64
CA ASP A 162 8.02 -16.31 9.64
C ASP A 162 9.30 -16.73 10.37
N GLY A 163 9.21 -17.75 11.22
CA GLY A 163 10.34 -18.28 11.99
C GLY A 163 11.49 -18.80 11.13
N ALA A 164 11.29 -19.03 9.83
CA ALA A 164 12.35 -19.27 8.84
C ALA A 164 13.42 -18.17 8.85
N LEU A 165 13.06 -16.93 9.21
CA LEU A 165 14.00 -15.82 9.41
C LEU A 165 15.12 -16.16 10.41
N PHE A 166 14.82 -17.02 11.39
CA PHE A 166 15.74 -17.45 12.45
C PHE A 166 16.15 -18.92 12.32
N GLY A 167 15.90 -19.55 11.16
CA GLY A 167 16.17 -20.97 10.94
C GLY A 167 15.21 -21.93 11.66
N PHE A 168 14.07 -21.43 12.14
CA PHE A 168 13.05 -22.23 12.84
C PHE A 168 11.67 -22.06 12.18
N PRO A 169 11.40 -22.72 11.04
CA PRO A 169 10.19 -22.53 10.25
C PRO A 169 8.95 -23.21 10.86
N LEU A 170 8.85 -23.34 12.18
CA LEU A 170 7.67 -23.94 12.82
C LEU A 170 6.51 -22.96 12.96
N LEU A 171 6.79 -21.69 13.18
CA LEU A 171 5.79 -20.68 13.54
C LEU A 171 5.86 -19.47 12.61
N GLY A 172 4.76 -18.73 12.53
CA GLY A 172 4.73 -17.45 11.88
C GLY A 172 3.54 -16.61 12.34
N PHE A 173 3.56 -15.36 11.92
CA PHE A 173 2.66 -14.32 12.38
C PHE A 173 2.37 -13.35 11.22
N GLU A 174 1.11 -12.96 11.07
CA GLU A 174 0.63 -11.99 10.08
C GLU A 174 -0.18 -10.92 10.83
N THR A 175 -0.08 -9.66 10.44
CA THR A 175 -0.77 -8.54 11.10
C THR A 175 -1.10 -7.44 10.12
N VAL A 176 -2.23 -6.79 10.40
CA VAL A 176 -2.68 -5.59 9.73
C VAL A 176 -3.25 -4.60 10.73
N VAL A 177 -2.96 -3.33 10.48
CA VAL A 177 -3.60 -2.19 11.14
C VAL A 177 -4.14 -1.29 10.04
N GLY A 178 -5.45 -1.02 10.06
CA GLY A 178 -6.14 -0.22 9.06
C GLY A 178 -5.71 1.24 9.06
N ASN A 179 -5.79 1.87 10.24
CA ASN A 179 -5.31 3.21 10.50
C ASN A 179 -4.28 3.20 11.62
N LEU A 180 -3.01 3.47 11.32
CA LEU A 180 -1.93 3.55 12.31
C LEU A 180 -2.10 4.69 13.31
N ALA A 181 -2.78 5.77 12.92
CA ALA A 181 -2.99 6.92 13.78
C ALA A 181 -4.10 6.68 14.81
N ALA A 182 -5.15 5.94 14.41
CA ALA A 182 -6.31 5.68 15.26
C ALA A 182 -6.32 4.29 15.91
N LEU A 183 -5.61 3.32 15.32
CA LEU A 183 -5.64 1.90 15.68
C LEU A 183 -7.07 1.30 15.69
N ASP A 184 -7.89 1.74 14.74
CA ASP A 184 -9.30 1.39 14.61
C ASP A 184 -9.49 -0.10 14.28
N VAL A 185 -9.02 -0.52 13.11
CA VAL A 185 -9.08 -1.88 12.61
C VAL A 185 -7.74 -2.54 12.85
N VAL A 186 -7.72 -3.61 13.62
CA VAL A 186 -6.53 -4.42 13.90
C VAL A 186 -6.85 -5.88 13.64
N GLY A 187 -6.02 -6.53 12.84
CA GLY A 187 -6.11 -7.95 12.57
C GLY A 187 -4.76 -8.62 12.81
N ALA A 188 -4.77 -9.79 13.44
CA ALA A 188 -3.58 -10.59 13.67
C ALA A 188 -3.87 -12.08 13.50
N ARG A 189 -2.90 -12.81 12.97
CA ARG A 189 -2.94 -14.26 12.84
C ARG A 189 -1.64 -14.86 13.30
N PHE A 190 -1.73 -15.88 14.15
CA PHE A 190 -0.61 -16.74 14.52
C PHE A 190 -0.81 -18.12 13.91
N TYR A 191 0.24 -18.74 13.38
CA TYR A 191 0.14 -20.07 12.79
C TYR A 191 1.35 -20.94 13.08
N VAL A 192 1.13 -22.26 13.00
CA VAL A 192 2.17 -23.29 13.08
C VAL A 192 2.18 -24.19 11.86
N ARG A 193 3.36 -24.73 11.52
CA ARG A 193 3.58 -25.73 10.47
C ARG A 193 4.03 -27.06 11.08
N PRO A 194 3.10 -27.91 11.57
CA PRO A 194 3.45 -29.10 12.34
C PRO A 194 4.25 -30.14 11.54
N LEU A 195 4.14 -30.11 10.22
CA LEU A 195 4.79 -31.06 9.32
C LEU A 195 6.11 -30.54 8.74
N VAL A 196 6.58 -29.35 9.13
CA VAL A 196 7.72 -28.67 8.48
C VAL A 196 9.02 -29.46 8.52
N PHE A 197 9.19 -30.35 9.51
CA PHE A 197 10.39 -31.17 9.66
C PHE A 197 10.31 -32.52 8.94
N ILE A 198 9.17 -32.88 8.34
CA ILE A 198 8.98 -34.12 7.58
C ILE A 198 9.38 -33.86 6.12
N LYS A 199 10.63 -34.16 5.77
CA LYS A 199 11.22 -33.82 4.46
C LYS A 199 10.69 -34.65 3.29
N ASP A 200 10.10 -35.81 3.55
CA ASP A 200 9.70 -36.77 2.52
C ASP A 200 8.32 -36.47 1.91
N LEU A 201 7.60 -35.48 2.45
CA LEU A 201 6.28 -35.09 1.95
C LEU A 201 6.39 -33.86 1.03
N PRO A 202 5.92 -33.93 -0.22
CA PRO A 202 5.78 -32.73 -1.03
C PRO A 202 4.63 -31.87 -0.51
N ILE A 203 4.81 -30.54 -0.48
CA ILE A 203 3.78 -29.51 -0.19
C ILE A 203 3.27 -29.51 1.27
N LEU A 204 2.96 -30.66 1.86
CA LEU A 204 2.45 -30.83 3.23
C LEU A 204 3.32 -30.21 4.33
N PRO A 205 4.65 -30.13 4.24
CA PRO A 205 5.47 -29.41 5.23
C PRO A 205 5.08 -27.93 5.40
N ASN A 206 4.44 -27.34 4.39
CA ASN A 206 3.95 -25.97 4.42
C ASN A 206 2.52 -25.83 4.97
N LEU A 207 1.85 -26.92 5.36
CA LEU A 207 0.52 -26.86 5.97
C LEU A 207 0.56 -25.99 7.22
N GLN A 208 -0.24 -24.93 7.22
CA GLN A 208 -0.41 -24.02 8.34
C GLN A 208 -1.71 -24.33 9.06
N ILE A 209 -1.63 -24.35 10.38
CA ILE A 209 -2.78 -24.31 11.29
C ILE A 209 -2.73 -22.96 12.00
N GLY A 210 -3.72 -22.12 11.74
CA GLY A 210 -3.74 -20.73 12.18
C GLY A 210 -4.88 -20.43 13.14
N VAL A 211 -4.65 -19.44 14.00
CA VAL A 211 -5.69 -18.74 14.76
C VAL A 211 -5.64 -17.27 14.37
N THR A 212 -6.78 -16.71 14.04
CA THR A 212 -6.92 -15.33 13.58
C THR A 212 -7.87 -14.57 14.50
N TYR A 213 -7.53 -13.34 14.83
CA TYR A 213 -8.37 -12.38 15.53
C TYR A 213 -8.37 -11.07 14.78
N ALA A 214 -9.54 -10.46 14.62
CA ALA A 214 -9.70 -9.13 14.06
C ALA A 214 -10.67 -8.33 14.91
N MET A 215 -10.41 -7.04 15.05
CA MET A 215 -11.29 -6.11 15.73
C MET A 215 -11.35 -4.79 14.98
N ASP A 216 -12.47 -4.11 15.15
CA ASP A 216 -12.74 -2.73 14.77
C ASP A 216 -13.26 -2.00 16.01
N GLN A 217 -12.45 -1.07 16.52
CA GLN A 217 -12.71 -0.32 17.74
C GLN A 217 -13.69 0.84 17.55
N ASP A 218 -13.87 1.29 16.31
CA ASP A 218 -14.80 2.34 15.96
C ASP A 218 -15.36 2.10 14.54
N PRO A 219 -16.32 1.17 14.40
CA PRO A 219 -16.94 0.84 13.12
C PRO A 219 -17.65 2.03 12.44
N PHE A 220 -17.85 3.14 13.17
CA PHE A 220 -18.54 4.33 12.69
C PHE A 220 -17.60 5.53 12.51
N MET A 221 -16.28 5.36 12.64
CA MET A 221 -15.28 6.44 12.54
C MET A 221 -15.45 7.33 11.30
N TYR A 222 -15.86 6.74 10.18
CA TYR A 222 -16.01 7.42 8.89
C TYR A 222 -17.48 7.67 8.50
N VAL A 223 -18.41 7.47 9.43
CA VAL A 223 -19.85 7.65 9.23
C VAL A 223 -20.27 8.99 9.83
N TYR A 224 -20.98 9.81 9.05
CA TYR A 224 -21.58 11.04 9.58
C TYR A 224 -22.64 10.72 10.65
N ASP A 225 -22.54 11.36 11.82
CA ASP A 225 -23.43 11.16 12.99
C ASP A 225 -24.93 11.15 12.64
N GLY A 226 -25.35 11.99 11.68
CA GLY A 226 -26.74 12.07 11.24
C GLY A 226 -27.25 10.81 10.54
N TRP A 227 -26.40 10.09 9.80
CA TRP A 227 -26.78 8.82 9.17
C TRP A 227 -26.77 7.68 10.19
N ALA A 228 -25.76 7.60 11.06
CA ALA A 228 -25.70 6.59 12.13
C ALA A 228 -26.94 6.64 13.04
N ALA A 229 -27.38 7.84 13.43
CA ALA A 229 -28.61 8.04 14.21
C ALA A 229 -29.87 7.56 13.46
N THR A 230 -29.95 7.73 12.14
CA THR A 230 -31.10 7.23 11.34
C THR A 230 -31.14 5.71 11.19
N GLN A 231 -30.01 5.02 11.40
CA GLN A 231 -29.93 3.56 11.42
C GLN A 231 -30.19 2.96 12.81
N GLY A 232 -30.56 3.78 13.80
CA GLY A 232 -30.85 3.31 15.16
C GLY A 232 -29.60 3.00 16.00
N VAL A 233 -28.43 3.50 15.59
CA VAL A 233 -27.20 3.38 16.38
C VAL A 233 -27.23 4.43 17.49
N ALA A 234 -27.58 4.02 18.70
CA ALA A 234 -27.80 4.92 19.83
C ALA A 234 -26.51 5.49 20.44
N ASP A 235 -25.37 4.83 20.23
CA ASP A 235 -24.05 5.23 20.77
C ASP A 235 -22.92 4.78 19.83
N ALA A 236 -22.79 5.47 18.69
CA ALA A 236 -21.84 5.12 17.63
C ALA A 236 -20.37 5.08 18.12
N GLY A 237 -20.01 5.95 19.07
CA GLY A 237 -18.65 6.01 19.64
C GLY A 237 -18.31 4.90 20.64
N SER A 238 -19.27 4.01 20.97
CA SER A 238 -19.06 2.83 21.82
C SER A 238 -19.12 1.51 21.04
N ALA A 239 -19.40 1.57 19.75
CA ALA A 239 -19.57 0.39 18.93
C ALA A 239 -18.23 -0.32 18.75
N TYR A 240 -18.24 -1.63 18.95
CA TYR A 240 -17.08 -2.49 18.84
C TYR A 240 -17.49 -3.71 18.04
N ALA A 241 -16.66 -4.10 17.07
CA ALA A 241 -16.86 -5.32 16.32
C ALA A 241 -15.59 -6.17 16.39
N ASP A 242 -15.72 -7.46 16.65
CA ASP A 242 -14.61 -8.39 16.58
C ASP A 242 -15.01 -9.74 15.99
N ALA A 243 -14.00 -10.48 15.57
CA ALA A 243 -14.13 -11.80 14.99
C ALA A 243 -12.90 -12.63 15.31
N PHE A 244 -13.11 -13.91 15.63
CA PHE A 244 -12.03 -14.87 15.84
C PHE A 244 -12.31 -16.14 15.03
N GLY A 245 -11.24 -16.82 14.61
CA GLY A 245 -11.37 -18.03 13.83
C GLY A 245 -10.13 -18.91 13.86
N ILE A 246 -10.32 -20.16 13.51
CA ILE A 246 -9.25 -21.14 13.27
C ILE A 246 -9.28 -21.46 11.78
N ASP A 247 -8.12 -21.47 11.15
CA ASP A 247 -7.98 -21.73 9.73
C ASP A 247 -6.92 -22.79 9.43
N LEU A 248 -7.09 -23.44 8.28
CA LEU A 248 -6.09 -24.29 7.66
C LEU A 248 -5.71 -23.64 6.33
N LYS A 249 -4.41 -23.46 6.11
CA LYS A 249 -3.86 -22.91 4.87
C LYS A 249 -2.75 -23.81 4.38
N LEU A 250 -2.87 -24.28 3.13
CA LEU A 250 -1.80 -25.02 2.46
C LEU A 250 -1.32 -24.17 1.28
N PRO A 251 -0.19 -23.46 1.41
CA PRO A 251 0.40 -22.72 0.30
C PRO A 251 0.87 -23.72 -0.77
N ILE A 252 0.18 -23.75 -1.91
CA ILE A 252 0.54 -24.60 -3.05
C ILE A 252 1.69 -23.96 -3.84
N LEU A 253 1.71 -22.62 -3.88
CA LEU A 253 2.78 -21.80 -4.44
C LEU A 253 3.46 -21.07 -3.28
N THR A 254 4.70 -21.46 -2.98
CA THR A 254 5.58 -20.71 -2.06
C THR A 254 6.46 -19.71 -2.80
N GLU A 255 6.49 -19.77 -4.13
CA GLU A 255 7.18 -18.83 -5.01
C GLU A 255 6.22 -18.29 -6.06
N ALA A 256 6.53 -17.11 -6.62
CA ALA A 256 5.73 -16.51 -7.68
C ALA A 256 5.63 -17.48 -8.87
N PRO A 257 4.43 -17.73 -9.41
CA PRO A 257 4.29 -18.59 -10.57
C PRO A 257 5.11 -18.04 -11.74
N VAL A 258 5.90 -18.91 -12.37
CA VAL A 258 6.60 -18.57 -13.62
C VAL A 258 5.54 -18.28 -14.68
N THR A 259 5.38 -17.00 -15.00
CA THR A 259 4.46 -16.57 -16.05
C THR A 259 5.18 -16.76 -17.38
N PHE A 260 4.80 -17.80 -18.12
CA PHE A 260 5.16 -17.92 -19.53
C PHE A 260 4.19 -17.05 -20.33
N ALA A 261 4.63 -15.85 -20.69
CA ALA A 261 3.99 -15.11 -21.78
C ALA A 261 4.45 -15.77 -23.09
N LEU A 262 3.51 -16.29 -23.88
CA LEU A 262 3.72 -16.70 -25.27
C LEU A 262 3.55 -15.49 -26.18
#